data_AF-A7DZQ8-F1
#
_entry.id   AF-A7DZQ8-F1
#
_cell.length_a   1.000
_cell.length_b   1.000
_cell.length_c   1.000
_cell.angle_alpha   90.00
_cell.angle_beta   90.00
_cell.angle_gamma   90.00
#
_symmetry.space_group_name_H-M   'P 1'
#
loop_
_entity.id
_entity.type
_entity.pdbx_description
1 polymer ?
#
loop_
_entity_poly.entity_id
_entity_poly.type
_entity_poly.pdbx_seq_one_letter_code
_entity_poly.pdbx_strand_id
1 'polypeptide(L)'
;SKSAREGGAFETRYGLTPASKWLVKGRELSMAPMLLMQNDKTTLAPWHHFNECVLEGGVAFKKANGAEIWSYASDHPDFNNLFNNAMACNARIVMKAILSKYQGFHSLNSLVDVGGGTGTAVAEIVRAYPFITGINYDLPHVVATASSLS
;
A
#
# COMPACT_ATOMS: atom_id res chain seq x y z
N SER A 1 -23.81 35.31 32.61
CA SER A 1 -25.13 35.91 32.34
C SER A 1 -25.69 35.25 31.09
N LYS A 2 -26.99 34.93 31.09
CA LYS A 2 -27.67 34.37 29.91
C LYS A 2 -28.16 35.54 29.05
N SER A 3 -27.67 35.66 27.82
CA SER A 3 -28.43 36.32 26.76
C SER A 3 -28.74 35.27 25.69
N ALA A 4 -30.01 34.92 25.57
CA ALA A 4 -30.52 34.09 24.49
C ALA A 4 -30.32 34.83 23.16
N ARG A 5 -29.80 34.13 22.15
CA ARG A 5 -29.98 34.50 20.74
C ARG A 5 -30.93 33.49 20.13
N GLU A 6 -32.09 34.00 19.73
CA GLU A 6 -33.09 33.32 18.90
C GLU A 6 -32.49 33.07 17.50
N GLY A 7 -32.70 31.86 16.96
CA GLY A 7 -32.34 31.51 15.57
C GLY A 7 -30.94 30.91 15.32
N GLY A 8 -30.28 30.34 16.33
CA GLY A 8 -28.94 29.76 16.16
C GLY A 8 -28.95 28.46 15.35
N ALA A 9 -28.69 28.52 14.05
CA ALA A 9 -28.30 27.36 13.27
C ALA A 9 -27.05 26.74 13.93
N PHE A 10 -27.13 25.47 14.34
CA PHE A 10 -25.96 24.75 14.86
C PHE A 10 -24.92 24.64 13.75
N GLU A 11 -23.76 25.28 13.93
CA GLU A 11 -22.64 25.14 13.01
C GLU A 11 -22.03 23.74 13.19
N THR A 12 -22.17 22.88 12.18
CA THR A 12 -21.53 21.56 12.20
C THR A 12 -20.05 21.72 11.90
N ARG A 13 -19.20 21.22 12.81
CA ARG A 13 -17.75 21.21 12.63
C ARG A 13 -17.24 19.78 12.52
N TYR A 14 -16.24 19.58 11.66
CA TYR A 14 -15.59 18.29 11.44
C TYR A 14 -14.13 18.37 11.88
N GLY A 15 -13.62 17.27 12.45
CA GLY A 15 -12.24 17.15 12.89
C GLY A 15 -11.72 15.73 12.69
N LEU A 16 -10.39 15.58 12.70
CA LEU A 16 -9.77 14.27 12.55
C LEU A 16 -10.05 13.38 13.77
N THR A 17 -10.64 12.21 13.51
CA THR A 17 -10.71 11.09 14.47
C THR A 17 -9.38 10.34 14.52
N PRO A 18 -9.13 9.53 15.57
CA PRO A 18 -7.96 8.64 15.62
C PRO A 18 -7.81 7.76 14.38
N ALA A 19 -8.90 7.22 13.82
CA ALA A 19 -8.86 6.43 12.60
C ALA A 19 -8.48 7.28 11.37
N SER A 20 -9.11 8.45 11.19
CA SER A 20 -8.83 9.33 10.05
C SER A 20 -7.40 9.87 10.01
N LYS A 21 -6.68 9.90 11.16
CA LYS A 21 -5.25 10.26 11.21
C LYS A 21 -4.37 9.33 10.38
N TRP A 22 -4.77 8.08 10.16
CA TRP A 22 -4.09 7.13 9.28
C TRP A 22 -4.30 7.46 7.79
N LEU A 23 -5.27 8.30 7.45
CA LEU A 23 -5.64 8.62 6.07
C LEU A 23 -5.10 9.98 5.61
N VAL A 24 -4.37 10.67 6.49
CA VAL A 24 -3.76 11.97 6.16
C VAL A 24 -2.57 11.73 5.23
N LYS A 25 -2.61 12.33 4.04
CA LYS A 25 -1.52 12.29 3.05
C LYS A 25 -0.25 12.93 3.62
N GLY A 26 0.91 12.39 3.23
CA GLY A 26 2.23 12.95 3.62
C GLY A 26 2.69 12.58 5.02
N ARG A 27 1.87 11.91 5.84
CA ARG A 27 2.35 11.26 7.05
C ARG A 27 3.18 10.05 6.69
N GLU A 28 4.25 9.83 7.46
CA GLU A 28 5.05 8.61 7.38
C GLU A 28 4.11 7.40 7.36
N LEU A 29 3.27 7.16 8.37
CA LEU A 29 2.40 5.97 8.45
C LEU A 29 1.03 6.07 7.76
N SER A 30 0.93 6.79 6.64
CA SER A 30 -0.37 6.91 5.92
C SER A 30 -0.80 5.61 5.24
N MET A 31 -2.08 5.24 5.37
CA MET A 31 -2.79 4.16 4.67
C MET A 31 -3.64 4.66 3.50
N ALA A 32 -3.63 5.98 3.22
CA ALA A 32 -4.41 6.54 2.12
C ALA A 32 -4.17 5.84 0.76
N PRO A 33 -2.91 5.49 0.37
CA PRO A 33 -2.67 4.79 -0.89
C PRO A 33 -3.36 3.42 -0.98
N MET A 34 -3.38 2.66 0.13
CA MET A 34 -4.07 1.37 0.20
C MET A 34 -5.57 1.53 -0.01
N LEU A 35 -6.20 2.53 0.64
CA LEU A 35 -7.63 2.78 0.44
C LEU A 35 -7.94 3.21 -0.99
N LEU A 36 -7.10 4.05 -1.60
CA LEU A 36 -7.27 4.46 -3.00
C LEU A 36 -7.20 3.25 -3.93
N MET A 37 -6.22 2.35 -3.74
CA MET A 37 -6.10 1.13 -4.53
C MET A 37 -7.31 0.21 -4.33
N GLN A 38 -7.73 -0.03 -3.09
CA GLN A 38 -8.86 -0.92 -2.78
C GLN A 38 -10.21 -0.41 -3.32
N ASN A 39 -10.35 0.90 -3.52
CA ASN A 39 -11.57 1.52 -4.05
C ASN A 39 -11.44 1.95 -5.51
N ASP A 40 -10.31 1.67 -6.18
CA ASP A 40 -10.18 1.89 -7.61
C ASP A 40 -11.07 0.93 -8.39
N LYS A 41 -11.64 1.42 -9.49
CA LYS A 41 -12.53 0.63 -10.36
C LYS A 41 -11.91 -0.68 -10.82
N THR A 42 -10.61 -0.70 -11.09
CA THR A 42 -9.87 -1.87 -11.59
C THR A 42 -9.74 -2.95 -10.53
N THR A 43 -9.58 -2.52 -9.26
CA THR A 43 -9.50 -3.41 -8.09
C THR A 43 -10.88 -3.85 -7.60
N LEU A 44 -11.91 -3.03 -7.81
CA LEU A 44 -13.29 -3.34 -7.42
C LEU A 44 -13.99 -4.28 -8.41
N ALA A 45 -13.76 -4.10 -9.72
CA ALA A 45 -14.41 -4.89 -10.76
C ALA A 45 -14.31 -6.43 -10.59
N PRO A 46 -13.19 -7.03 -10.15
CA PRO A 46 -13.06 -8.46 -9.90
C PRO A 46 -14.08 -9.01 -8.89
N TRP A 47 -14.53 -8.21 -7.92
CA TRP A 47 -15.53 -8.66 -6.93
C TRP A 47 -16.88 -8.98 -7.55
N HIS A 48 -17.22 -8.37 -8.70
CA HIS A 48 -18.44 -8.69 -9.44
C HIS A 48 -18.39 -10.06 -10.13
N HIS A 49 -17.18 -10.60 -10.35
CA HIS A 49 -16.95 -11.92 -10.94
C HIS A 49 -16.62 -12.99 -9.91
N PHE A 50 -16.62 -12.65 -8.61
CA PHE A 50 -16.21 -13.59 -7.56
C PHE A 50 -17.11 -14.82 -7.51
N ASN A 51 -18.43 -14.65 -7.59
CA ASN A 51 -19.37 -15.77 -7.62
C ASN A 51 -19.15 -16.71 -8.82
N GLU A 52 -18.94 -16.13 -10.00
CA GLU A 52 -18.64 -16.88 -11.23
C GLU A 52 -17.35 -17.70 -11.07
N CYS A 53 -16.28 -17.11 -10.52
CA CYS A 53 -15.02 -17.81 -10.26
C CYS A 53 -15.15 -18.95 -9.25
N VAL A 54 -16.03 -18.84 -8.25
CA VAL A 54 -16.28 -19.92 -7.29
C VAL A 54 -16.96 -21.12 -7.97
N LEU A 55 -17.89 -20.85 -8.89
CA LEU A 55 -18.67 -21.89 -9.55
C LEU A 55 -17.93 -22.55 -10.73
N GLU A 56 -17.21 -21.75 -11.51
CA GLU A 56 -16.67 -22.15 -12.82
C GLU A 56 -15.14 -22.16 -12.85
N GLY A 57 -14.49 -21.62 -11.82
CA GLY A 57 -13.05 -21.41 -11.78
C GLY A 57 -12.57 -20.19 -12.57
N GLY A 58 -11.25 -20.06 -12.67
CA GLY A 58 -10.58 -18.91 -13.30
C GLY A 58 -10.23 -17.80 -12.32
N VAL A 59 -9.64 -16.72 -12.85
CA VAL A 59 -9.14 -15.58 -12.07
C VAL A 59 -10.05 -14.37 -12.25
N ALA A 60 -10.65 -13.90 -11.16
CA ALA A 60 -11.64 -12.82 -11.20
C ALA A 60 -11.09 -11.53 -11.82
N PHE A 61 -9.82 -11.20 -11.54
CA PHE A 61 -9.17 -10.02 -12.13
C PHE A 61 -9.11 -10.10 -13.65
N LYS A 62 -8.76 -11.27 -14.19
CA LYS A 62 -8.71 -11.50 -15.63
C LYS A 62 -10.09 -11.47 -16.27
N LYS A 63 -11.11 -12.03 -15.62
CA LYS A 63 -12.49 -11.95 -16.12
C LYS A 63 -12.98 -10.49 -16.19
N ALA A 64 -12.64 -9.68 -15.19
CA ALA A 64 -13.06 -8.28 -15.11
C ALA A 64 -12.27 -7.33 -16.04
N ASN A 65 -10.95 -7.50 -16.11
CA ASN A 65 -10.03 -6.55 -16.73
C ASN A 65 -9.36 -7.07 -18.02
N GLY A 66 -9.68 -8.30 -18.44
CA GLY A 66 -9.21 -8.90 -19.70
C GLY A 66 -7.78 -9.44 -19.69
N ALA A 67 -7.00 -9.21 -18.62
CA ALA A 67 -5.61 -9.65 -18.51
C ALA A 67 -5.27 -10.08 -17.07
N GLU A 68 -4.21 -10.86 -16.90
CA GLU A 68 -3.65 -11.15 -15.57
C GLU A 68 -3.11 -9.86 -14.93
N ILE A 69 -3.20 -9.74 -13.60
CA ILE A 69 -2.93 -8.49 -12.88
C ILE A 69 -1.56 -7.87 -13.18
N TRP A 70 -0.51 -8.68 -13.27
CA TRP A 70 0.85 -8.18 -13.51
C TRP A 70 1.07 -7.75 -14.96
N SER A 71 0.47 -8.44 -15.92
CA SER A 71 0.47 -8.02 -17.32
C SER A 71 -0.33 -6.72 -17.47
N TYR A 72 -1.49 -6.63 -16.83
CA TYR A 72 -2.31 -5.42 -16.82
C TYR A 72 -1.53 -4.23 -16.23
N ALA A 73 -0.86 -4.42 -15.08
CA ALA A 73 -0.04 -3.38 -14.46
C ALA A 73 1.10 -2.93 -15.37
N SER A 74 1.79 -3.86 -16.04
CA SER A 74 2.84 -3.52 -16.99
C SER A 74 2.35 -2.61 -18.13
N ASP A 75 1.12 -2.81 -18.60
CA ASP A 75 0.53 -2.04 -19.71
C ASP A 75 -0.18 -0.75 -19.25
N HIS A 76 -0.47 -0.62 -17.95
CA HIS A 76 -1.23 0.50 -17.37
C HIS A 76 -0.44 1.19 -16.26
N PRO A 77 0.43 2.16 -16.59
CA PRO A 77 1.30 2.83 -15.62
C PRO A 77 0.56 3.46 -14.43
N ASP A 78 -0.64 3.98 -14.64
CA ASP A 78 -1.44 4.57 -13.56
C ASP A 78 -1.87 3.52 -12.53
N PHE A 79 -2.29 2.34 -12.98
CA PHE A 79 -2.63 1.22 -12.10
C PHE A 79 -1.39 0.65 -11.43
N ASN A 80 -0.28 0.51 -12.15
CA ASN A 80 1.00 0.08 -11.59
C ASN A 80 1.46 1.01 -10.45
N ASN A 81 1.43 2.32 -10.69
CA ASN A 81 1.79 3.31 -9.68
C ASN A 81 0.84 3.27 -8.48
N LEU A 82 -0.46 3.12 -8.72
CA LEU A 82 -1.45 2.99 -7.65
C LEU A 82 -1.18 1.74 -6.79
N PHE A 83 -0.94 0.60 -7.42
CA PHE A 83 -0.65 -0.67 -6.75
C PHE A 83 0.67 -0.59 -5.96
N ASN A 84 1.75 -0.12 -6.58
CA ASN A 84 3.06 0.01 -5.94
C ASN A 84 3.02 0.94 -4.74
N ASN A 85 2.33 2.09 -4.84
CA ASN A 85 2.15 3.01 -3.72
C ASN A 85 1.38 2.38 -2.54
N ALA A 86 0.36 1.57 -2.84
CA ALA A 86 -0.39 0.84 -1.82
C ALA A 86 0.47 -0.22 -1.12
N MET A 87 1.24 -1.01 -1.88
CA MET A 87 2.14 -2.01 -1.31
C MET A 87 3.24 -1.36 -0.46
N ALA A 88 3.87 -0.28 -0.95
CA ALA A 88 4.86 0.48 -0.21
C ALA A 88 4.32 1.04 1.12
N CYS A 89 3.11 1.62 1.11
CA CYS A 89 2.54 2.20 2.33
C CYS A 89 2.25 1.13 3.40
N ASN A 90 1.79 -0.05 2.98
CA ASN A 90 1.55 -1.19 3.87
C ASN A 90 2.85 -1.79 4.39
N ALA A 91 3.84 -2.02 3.51
CA ALA A 91 5.15 -2.56 3.87
C ALA A 91 5.80 -1.73 4.98
N ARG A 92 5.79 -0.40 4.88
CA ARG A 92 6.35 0.47 5.91
C ARG A 92 5.66 0.34 7.28
N ILE A 93 4.34 0.14 7.32
CA ILE A 93 3.60 -0.07 8.58
C ILE A 93 3.98 -1.43 9.18
N VAL A 94 3.92 -2.48 8.35
CA VAL A 94 4.19 -3.87 8.78
C VAL A 94 5.64 -4.03 9.23
N MET A 95 6.60 -3.50 8.47
CA MET A 95 8.01 -3.60 8.81
C MET A 95 8.35 -2.88 10.11
N LYS A 96 7.74 -1.73 10.38
CA LYS A 96 7.91 -1.05 11.68
C LYS A 96 7.46 -1.92 12.85
N ALA A 97 6.38 -2.68 12.69
CA ALA A 97 5.92 -3.64 13.70
C ALA A 97 6.89 -4.83 13.82
N ILE A 98 7.33 -5.41 12.70
CA ILE A 98 8.27 -6.54 12.67
C ILE A 98 9.58 -6.16 13.36
N LEU A 99 10.21 -5.04 12.95
CA LEU A 99 11.49 -4.59 13.49
C LEU A 99 11.44 -4.29 15.00
N SER A 100 10.25 -4.01 15.55
CA SER A 100 10.07 -3.81 17.00
C SER A 100 10.14 -5.10 17.83
N LYS A 101 10.03 -6.28 17.21
CA LYS A 101 9.94 -7.58 17.91
C LYS A 101 10.92 -8.62 17.36
N TYR A 102 11.11 -8.68 16.06
CA TYR A 102 11.93 -9.68 15.40
C TYR A 102 13.38 -9.23 15.34
N GLN A 103 14.27 -10.04 15.94
CA GLN A 103 15.71 -9.75 16.02
C GLN A 103 16.54 -10.60 15.04
N GLY A 104 15.92 -11.46 14.23
CA GLY A 104 16.64 -12.41 13.38
C GLY A 104 17.44 -11.80 12.22
N PHE A 105 17.33 -10.48 12.00
CA PHE A 105 18.16 -9.78 11.01
C PHE A 105 19.60 -9.51 11.50
N HIS A 106 19.88 -9.55 12.81
CA HIS A 106 21.18 -9.17 13.38
C HIS A 106 22.37 -9.98 12.85
N SER A 107 22.16 -11.24 12.48
CA SER A 107 23.22 -12.15 12.04
C SER A 107 23.39 -12.16 10.52
N LEU A 108 22.61 -11.37 9.78
CA LEU A 108 22.67 -11.34 8.32
C LEU A 108 23.72 -10.34 7.84
N ASN A 109 24.42 -10.70 6.77
CA ASN A 109 25.30 -9.78 6.03
C ASN A 109 24.62 -9.27 4.73
N SER A 110 23.72 -10.07 4.18
CA SER A 110 22.98 -9.75 2.96
C SER A 110 21.57 -10.31 3.02
N LEU A 111 20.62 -9.61 2.40
CA LEU A 111 19.23 -10.04 2.31
C LEU A 111 18.68 -9.73 0.92
N VAL A 112 17.95 -10.68 0.34
CA VAL A 112 17.22 -10.50 -0.92
C VAL A 112 15.73 -10.46 -0.63
N ASP A 113 15.07 -9.39 -1.06
CA ASP A 113 13.62 -9.21 -1.01
C ASP A 113 13.03 -9.56 -2.39
N VAL A 114 12.48 -10.76 -2.52
CA VAL A 114 11.94 -11.31 -3.77
C VAL A 114 10.45 -10.98 -3.86
N GLY A 115 10.07 -10.25 -4.91
CA GLY A 115 8.75 -9.62 -4.96
C GLY A 115 8.67 -8.38 -4.06
N GLY A 116 9.81 -7.72 -3.82
CA GLY A 116 9.93 -6.60 -2.89
C GLY A 116 9.31 -5.29 -3.37
N GLY A 117 8.69 -5.29 -4.56
CA GLY A 117 8.04 -4.14 -5.16
C GLY A 117 9.03 -3.01 -5.41
N THR A 118 8.69 -1.81 -4.94
CA THR A 118 9.56 -0.64 -4.98
C THR A 118 10.63 -0.63 -3.88
N GLY A 119 10.86 -1.77 -3.20
CA GLY A 119 11.93 -1.95 -2.24
C GLY A 119 11.68 -1.35 -0.85
N THR A 120 10.44 -1.00 -0.50
CA THR A 120 10.15 -0.36 0.78
C THR A 120 10.48 -1.26 1.97
N ALA A 121 10.20 -2.57 1.90
CA ALA A 121 10.46 -3.45 3.03
C ALA A 121 11.97 -3.63 3.29
N VAL A 122 12.75 -3.97 2.27
CA VAL A 122 14.22 -4.03 2.37
C VAL A 122 14.84 -2.70 2.81
N ALA A 123 14.30 -1.56 2.38
CA ALA A 123 14.75 -0.25 2.82
C ALA A 123 14.57 -0.04 4.34
N GLU A 124 13.43 -0.44 4.91
CA GLU A 124 13.21 -0.38 6.35
C GLU A 124 14.20 -1.27 7.12
N ILE A 125 14.51 -2.47 6.59
CA ILE A 125 15.46 -3.40 7.20
C ILE A 125 16.88 -2.81 7.18
N VAL A 126 17.36 -2.36 6.03
CA VAL A 126 18.72 -1.80 5.88
C VAL A 126 18.87 -0.54 6.74
N ARG A 127 17.83 0.29 6.88
CA ARG A 127 17.87 1.46 7.76
C ARG A 127 18.00 1.09 9.24
N ALA A 128 17.37 -0.01 9.66
CA ALA A 128 17.49 -0.52 11.03
C ALA A 128 18.81 -1.29 11.25
N TYR A 129 19.34 -1.92 10.21
CA TYR A 129 20.57 -2.73 10.22
C TYR A 129 21.52 -2.31 9.10
N PRO A 130 22.26 -1.20 9.26
CA PRO A 130 23.05 -0.61 8.16
C PRO A 130 24.20 -1.48 7.65
N PHE A 131 24.56 -2.54 8.37
CA PHE A 131 25.57 -3.51 7.94
C PHE A 131 25.03 -4.57 6.96
N ILE A 132 23.71 -4.67 6.78
CA ILE A 132 23.09 -5.59 5.83
C ILE A 132 23.12 -4.98 4.43
N THR A 133 23.67 -5.72 3.47
CA THR A 133 23.49 -5.42 2.05
C THR A 133 22.12 -5.91 1.58
N GLY A 134 21.19 -4.98 1.34
CA GLY A 134 19.85 -5.27 0.83
C GLY A 134 19.79 -5.32 -0.69
N ILE A 135 19.15 -6.34 -1.24
CA ILE A 135 18.90 -6.52 -2.67
C ILE A 135 17.38 -6.60 -2.89
N ASN A 136 16.82 -5.66 -3.65
CA ASN A 136 15.42 -5.71 -4.08
C ASN A 136 15.32 -6.43 -5.43
N TYR A 137 14.46 -7.43 -5.53
CA TYR A 137 14.26 -8.18 -6.77
C TYR A 137 12.77 -8.26 -7.12
N ASP A 138 12.41 -7.77 -8.30
CA ASP A 138 11.03 -7.76 -8.80
C ASP A 138 11.00 -7.76 -10.34
N LEU A 139 9.81 -7.71 -10.93
CA LEU A 139 9.59 -7.56 -12.36
C LEU A 139 10.24 -6.26 -12.90
N PRO A 140 10.75 -6.25 -14.14
CA PRO A 140 11.46 -5.10 -14.69
C PRO A 140 10.66 -3.78 -14.63
N HIS A 141 9.36 -3.81 -14.95
CA HIS A 141 8.52 -2.62 -14.93
C HIS A 141 8.27 -2.07 -13.51
N VAL A 142 8.37 -2.92 -12.48
CA VAL A 142 8.23 -2.52 -11.08
C VAL A 142 9.52 -1.88 -10.59
N VAL A 143 10.66 -2.54 -10.81
CA VAL A 143 11.99 -2.02 -10.40
C VAL A 143 12.28 -0.69 -11.09
N ALA A 144 11.83 -0.48 -12.34
CA ALA A 144 11.96 0.80 -13.03
C ALA A 144 11.24 1.97 -12.34
N THR A 145 10.27 1.69 -11.47
CA THR A 145 9.56 2.70 -10.65
C THR A 145 10.10 2.83 -9.23
N ALA A 146 11.10 2.03 -8.86
CA ALA A 146 11.72 2.08 -7.54
C ALA A 146 12.70 3.27 -7.45
N SER A 147 12.70 3.95 -6.30
CA SER A 147 13.72 4.96 -5.99
C SER A 147 14.99 4.27 -5.49
N SER A 148 16.16 4.84 -5.83
CA SER A 148 17.42 4.44 -5.22
C SER A 148 17.41 4.74 -3.71
N LEU A 149 17.87 3.78 -2.92
CA LEU A 149 18.18 4.01 -1.51
C LEU A 149 19.43 4.90 -1.44
N SER A 150 19.26 6.14 -0.95
CA SER A 150 20.36 7.04 -0.60
C SER A 150 20.84 6.79 0.82
#